data_AF-A0A8H6IMS5-F1
#
_entry.id   AF-A0A8H6IMS5-F1
#
_cell.length_a   1.000
_cell.length_b   1.000
_cell.length_c   1.000
_cell.angle_alpha   90.00
_cell.angle_beta   90.00
_cell.angle_gamma   90.00
#
_symmetry.space_group_name_H-M   'P 1'
#
loop_
_entity.id
_entity.type
_entity.pdbx_description
1 polymer ?
#
loop_
_entity_poly.entity_id
_entity_poly.type
_entity_poly.pdbx_seq_one_letter_code
_entity_poly.pdbx_strand_id
1 'polypeptide(L)'
;MKSPIPDYLNRVLENARPIDYGAPAAYIDTLARADTSKMAVALAMVDGNLYSAGDDTVEFSIQSISKAFVYALAIEDAGLPRVLEKIGVEPSGDAFNRLSLERGTNRPMNPMINAGAITAHSLVLGPGATAEQRTERILGTLSRLAGRELRVDEEVYEAELRDADRNMGLGYMLKAAGIISCDPREVVRGYIRQCAINVNVRDLAMMAATLSNAGVHPVTGEHVIPQTSVRQVLSVMTTCGMYDAAGDWVSNVGIPAKSGVAGGIIGALPGQVGLAAFSPKLDERGNSVRGVAICEQLSRDMGLHMMDVSQIAGATVRTASAKIVAGPDSDPHHPNCRREVVIFGLRGAVRFAGSERLTRAVSHELGEPSEQDPTAGRHAGACAVVFSFRDAYSLNAVARRVIHEIIRRLMADERSVVVIDPSGVLQMDASRGDGPYIAKSEAQARNYIGGSGCSAIMEEDTW
;
A
#
# COMPACT_ATOMS: atom_id res chain seq x y z
N MET A 1 -19.06 -6.62 22.84
CA MET A 1 -17.92 -7.57 22.79
C MET A 1 -16.67 -6.77 22.45
N LYS A 2 -15.53 -7.02 23.10
CA LYS A 2 -14.24 -6.40 22.72
C LYS A 2 -13.62 -7.17 21.54
N SER A 3 -12.84 -6.50 20.69
CA SER A 3 -12.09 -7.18 19.63
C SER A 3 -11.12 -8.20 20.24
N PRO A 4 -10.97 -9.41 19.68
CA PRO A 4 -10.01 -10.40 20.16
C PRO A 4 -8.55 -10.11 19.73
N ILE A 5 -8.34 -9.17 18.81
CA ILE A 5 -7.01 -8.90 18.24
C ILE A 5 -5.99 -8.46 19.32
N PRO A 6 -6.29 -7.52 20.25
CA PRO A 6 -5.34 -7.15 21.30
C PRO A 6 -4.96 -8.33 22.22
N ASP A 7 -5.90 -9.22 22.55
CA ASP A 7 -5.63 -10.40 23.38
C ASP A 7 -4.69 -11.37 22.65
N TYR A 8 -4.87 -11.53 21.35
CA TYR A 8 -3.95 -12.30 20.50
C TYR A 8 -2.56 -11.63 20.42
N LEU A 9 -2.48 -10.32 20.23
CA LEU A 9 -1.19 -9.61 20.22
C LEU A 9 -0.44 -9.77 21.56
N ASN A 10 -1.13 -9.73 22.69
CA ASN A 10 -0.52 -10.04 23.99
C ASN A 10 0.04 -11.46 24.03
N ARG A 11 -0.66 -12.45 23.47
CA ARG A 11 -0.16 -13.84 23.37
C ARG A 11 1.10 -13.94 22.51
N VAL A 12 1.14 -13.22 21.38
CA VAL A 12 2.33 -13.16 20.51
C VAL A 12 3.52 -12.60 21.29
N LEU A 13 3.31 -11.55 22.08
CA LEU A 13 4.34 -11.00 22.96
C LEU A 13 4.81 -12.02 24.02
N GLU A 14 3.89 -12.71 24.70
CA GLU A 14 4.27 -13.72 25.70
C GLU A 14 5.04 -14.90 25.09
N ASN A 15 4.72 -15.30 23.85
CA ASN A 15 5.46 -16.34 23.13
C ASN A 15 6.89 -15.90 22.77
N ALA A 16 7.08 -14.61 22.42
CA ALA A 16 8.39 -14.06 22.06
C ALA A 16 9.27 -13.71 23.28
N ARG A 17 8.66 -13.50 24.46
CA ARG A 17 9.34 -13.08 25.70
C ARG A 17 10.53 -13.98 26.11
N PRO A 18 10.45 -15.33 26.03
CA PRO A 18 11.56 -16.21 26.42
C PRO A 18 12.78 -16.14 25.50
N ILE A 19 12.66 -15.53 24.31
CA ILE A 19 13.77 -15.40 23.37
C ILE A 19 14.70 -14.29 23.90
N ASP A 20 15.88 -14.67 24.39
CA ASP A 20 16.76 -13.74 25.13
C ASP A 20 18.18 -13.58 24.56
N TYR A 21 18.47 -14.25 23.44
CA TYR A 21 19.75 -14.07 22.75
C TYR A 21 19.86 -12.70 22.04
N GLY A 22 21.07 -12.37 21.60
CA GLY A 22 21.37 -11.08 20.95
C GLY A 22 21.73 -9.98 21.95
N ALA A 23 22.02 -8.79 21.43
CA ALA A 23 22.41 -7.62 22.23
C ALA A 23 21.92 -6.32 21.60
N PRO A 24 21.73 -5.24 22.38
CA PRO A 24 21.48 -3.91 21.82
C PRO A 24 22.64 -3.44 20.93
N ALA A 25 22.37 -2.45 20.08
CA ALA A 25 23.40 -1.81 19.27
C ALA A 25 24.46 -1.13 20.14
N ALA A 26 25.68 -1.66 20.12
CA ALA A 26 26.76 -1.23 21.02
C ALA A 26 27.52 0.02 20.55
N TYR A 27 27.42 0.39 19.27
CA TYR A 27 28.18 1.50 18.68
C TYR A 27 27.56 2.89 18.94
N ILE A 28 26.33 2.93 19.47
CA ILE A 28 25.66 4.16 19.90
C ILE A 28 25.39 4.03 21.40
N ASP A 29 26.06 4.87 22.20
CA ASP A 29 26.00 4.78 23.68
C ASP A 29 24.57 4.76 24.24
N THR A 30 23.67 5.56 23.65
CA THR A 30 22.26 5.64 24.07
C THR A 30 21.51 4.33 23.79
N LEU A 31 21.73 3.72 22.62
CA LEU A 31 21.11 2.44 22.26
C LEU A 31 21.72 1.26 23.03
N ALA A 32 23.01 1.31 23.34
CA ALA A 32 23.70 0.30 24.12
C ALA A 32 23.11 0.16 25.54
N ARG A 33 22.50 1.22 26.06
CA ARG A 33 21.85 1.30 27.39
C ARG A 33 20.34 1.08 27.36
N ALA A 34 19.77 0.75 26.20
CA ALA A 34 18.33 0.54 26.06
C ALA A 34 17.81 -0.57 26.99
N ASP A 35 16.62 -0.37 27.56
CA ASP A 35 15.96 -1.36 28.40
C ASP A 35 15.52 -2.58 27.58
N THR A 36 16.30 -3.64 27.65
CA THR A 36 16.07 -4.88 26.89
C THR A 36 14.85 -5.71 27.33
N SER A 37 14.17 -5.31 28.41
CA SER A 37 12.90 -5.92 28.83
C SER A 37 11.72 -5.43 27.99
N LYS A 38 11.87 -4.28 27.31
CA LYS A 38 10.81 -3.64 26.53
C LYS A 38 10.47 -4.40 25.27
N MET A 39 9.17 -4.55 25.04
CA MET A 39 8.67 -5.20 23.83
C MET A 39 7.27 -4.72 23.50
N ALA A 40 7.01 -4.44 22.23
CA ALA A 40 5.71 -3.99 21.77
C ALA A 40 5.40 -4.44 20.35
N VAL A 41 4.11 -4.47 20.01
CA VAL A 41 3.62 -4.78 18.67
C VAL A 41 2.37 -3.95 18.38
N ALA A 42 2.22 -3.50 17.14
CA ALA A 42 1.05 -2.78 16.67
C ALA A 42 0.67 -3.18 15.23
N LEU A 43 -0.63 -3.20 14.95
CA LEU A 43 -1.26 -3.42 13.65
C LEU A 43 -2.19 -2.24 13.35
N ALA A 44 -1.93 -1.54 12.25
CA ALA A 44 -2.80 -0.50 11.72
C ALA A 44 -3.43 -0.98 10.41
N MET A 45 -4.75 -1.03 10.38
CA MET A 45 -5.53 -1.43 9.22
C MET A 45 -5.62 -0.29 8.21
N VAL A 46 -5.81 -0.63 6.93
CA VAL A 46 -5.97 0.38 5.86
C VAL A 46 -7.26 1.22 5.99
N ASP A 47 -8.19 0.81 6.86
CA ASP A 47 -9.40 1.55 7.23
C ASP A 47 -9.22 2.48 8.46
N GLY A 48 -8.01 2.54 9.02
CA GLY A 48 -7.67 3.42 10.15
C GLY A 48 -7.76 2.78 11.53
N ASN A 49 -8.27 1.54 11.65
CA ASN A 49 -8.27 0.85 12.95
C ASN A 49 -6.85 0.49 13.40
N LEU A 50 -6.51 0.79 14.66
CA LEU A 50 -5.21 0.50 15.26
C LEU A 50 -5.37 -0.44 16.47
N TYR A 51 -4.62 -1.54 16.46
CA TYR A 51 -4.49 -2.49 17.56
C TYR A 51 -3.04 -2.52 18.03
N SER A 52 -2.80 -2.54 19.33
CA SER A 52 -1.44 -2.61 19.90
C SER A 52 -1.41 -3.36 21.22
N ALA A 53 -0.23 -3.84 21.59
CA ALA A 53 0.04 -4.54 22.84
C ALA A 53 1.49 -4.30 23.31
N GLY A 54 1.75 -4.50 24.61
CA GLY A 54 3.07 -4.34 25.22
C GLY A 54 3.39 -2.88 25.54
N ASP A 55 4.68 -2.53 25.47
CA ASP A 55 5.21 -1.19 25.72
C ASP A 55 4.97 -0.24 24.52
N ASP A 56 3.73 -0.14 24.06
CA ASP A 56 3.37 0.43 22.76
C ASP A 56 3.52 1.95 22.62
N THR A 57 3.74 2.66 23.73
CA THR A 57 4.01 4.10 23.78
C THR A 57 5.48 4.43 24.04
N VAL A 58 6.35 3.43 24.23
CA VAL A 58 7.80 3.69 24.40
C VAL A 58 8.36 4.23 23.09
N GLU A 59 8.96 5.41 23.17
CA GLU A 59 9.62 6.04 22.04
C GLU A 59 11.05 5.53 21.89
N PHE A 60 11.48 5.43 20.64
CA PHE A 60 12.84 5.09 20.24
C PHE A 60 13.16 5.76 18.90
N SER A 61 14.44 5.97 18.61
CA SER A 61 14.89 6.53 17.34
C SER A 61 14.51 5.61 16.17
N ILE A 62 13.92 6.16 15.11
CA ILE A 62 13.42 5.41 13.93
C ILE A 62 14.53 4.70 13.15
N GLN A 63 15.77 5.21 13.20
CA GLN A 63 16.93 4.59 12.58
C GLN A 63 16.73 4.29 11.09
N SER A 64 17.23 3.15 10.61
CA SER A 64 17.16 2.72 9.21
C SER A 64 15.73 2.50 8.68
N ILE A 65 14.70 2.50 9.54
CA ILE A 65 13.30 2.46 9.09
C ILE A 65 12.95 3.72 8.28
N SER A 66 13.53 4.87 8.66
CA SER A 66 13.33 6.15 7.96
C SER A 66 13.70 6.10 6.46
N LYS A 67 14.61 5.21 6.07
CA LYS A 67 15.13 5.09 4.69
C LYS A 67 14.02 4.82 3.69
N ALA A 68 13.04 3.98 4.05
CA ALA A 68 11.93 3.65 3.17
C ALA A 68 11.09 4.89 2.83
N PHE A 69 10.79 5.70 3.85
CA PHE A 69 9.99 6.91 3.70
C PHE A 69 10.75 8.04 3.02
N VAL A 70 12.02 8.24 3.34
CA VAL A 70 12.85 9.27 2.68
C VAL A 70 13.18 8.90 1.24
N TYR A 71 13.29 7.62 0.91
CA TYR A 71 13.35 7.17 -0.48
C TYR A 71 12.07 7.52 -1.25
N ALA A 72 10.89 7.35 -0.63
CA ALA A 72 9.62 7.76 -1.22
C ALA A 72 9.59 9.26 -1.51
N LEU A 73 10.05 10.08 -0.56
CA LEU A 73 10.13 11.53 -0.68
C LEU A 73 11.12 11.97 -1.76
N ALA A 74 12.27 11.30 -1.87
CA ALA A 74 13.24 11.56 -2.94
C ALA A 74 12.65 11.27 -4.32
N ILE A 75 11.83 10.21 -4.47
CA ILE A 75 11.12 9.92 -5.72
C ILE A 75 10.09 11.00 -6.03
N GLU A 76 9.38 11.50 -5.02
CA GLU A 76 8.41 12.57 -5.18
C GLU A 76 9.06 13.88 -5.65
N ASP A 77 10.19 14.25 -5.04
CA ASP A 77 10.86 15.53 -5.32
C ASP A 77 11.68 15.52 -6.61
N ALA A 78 12.42 14.44 -6.87
CA ALA A 78 13.33 14.36 -8.00
C ALA A 78 12.76 13.59 -9.20
N GLY A 79 11.68 12.82 -9.00
CA GLY A 79 11.15 11.88 -9.98
C GLY A 79 11.93 10.57 -10.01
N LEU A 80 11.20 9.46 -10.23
CA LEU A 80 11.79 8.11 -10.23
C LEU A 80 12.98 7.94 -11.20
N PRO A 81 12.95 8.43 -12.46
CA PRO A 81 14.09 8.27 -13.37
C PRO A 81 15.40 8.85 -12.80
N ARG A 82 15.32 10.05 -12.22
CA ARG A 82 16.48 10.74 -11.65
C ARG A 82 17.02 10.04 -10.40
N VAL A 83 16.11 9.51 -9.58
CA VAL A 83 16.51 8.69 -8.43
C VAL A 83 17.23 7.43 -8.88
N LEU A 84 16.74 6.74 -9.92
CA LEU A 84 17.35 5.51 -10.43
C LEU A 84 18.70 5.73 -11.13
N GLU A 85 18.97 6.92 -11.67
CA GLU A 85 20.31 7.29 -12.14
C GLU A 85 21.34 7.31 -10.98
N LYS A 86 20.88 7.55 -9.76
CA LYS A 86 21.73 7.79 -8.58
C LYS A 86 21.71 6.66 -7.56
N ILE A 87 20.68 5.80 -7.58
CA ILE A 87 20.47 4.72 -6.62
C ILE A 87 19.94 3.50 -7.37
N GLY A 88 20.55 2.34 -7.17
CA GLY A 88 20.05 1.06 -7.69
C GLY A 88 18.83 0.53 -6.93
N VAL A 89 18.43 -0.69 -7.25
CA VAL A 89 17.30 -1.40 -6.63
C VAL A 89 17.63 -2.84 -6.25
N GLU A 90 18.87 -3.25 -6.46
CA GLU A 90 19.31 -4.64 -6.29
C GLU A 90 19.79 -4.87 -4.85
N PRO A 91 19.54 -6.06 -4.28
CA PRO A 91 20.10 -6.42 -3.00
C PRO A 91 21.63 -6.37 -3.07
N SER A 92 22.26 -5.84 -2.02
CA SER A 92 23.70 -5.95 -1.85
C SER A 92 23.99 -7.29 -1.19
N GLY A 93 24.70 -8.20 -1.88
CA GLY A 93 25.18 -9.46 -1.27
C GLY A 93 26.34 -9.28 -0.29
N ASP A 94 26.60 -8.04 0.11
CA ASP A 94 27.63 -7.64 1.06
C ASP A 94 26.94 -7.23 2.36
N ALA A 95 27.50 -7.67 3.49
CA ALA A 95 27.02 -7.26 4.81
C ALA A 95 26.84 -5.74 4.87
N PHE A 96 25.86 -5.27 5.65
CA PHE A 96 25.48 -3.85 5.83
C PHE A 96 26.67 -2.88 5.99
N ASN A 97 27.82 -3.38 6.43
CA ASN A 97 29.05 -2.65 6.70
C ASN A 97 30.01 -2.49 5.51
N ARG A 98 29.83 -3.16 4.37
CA ARG A 98 30.71 -3.03 3.19
C ARG A 98 30.29 -1.91 2.24
N LEU A 99 31.25 -1.45 1.44
CA LEU A 99 31.09 -0.40 0.43
C LEU A 99 30.36 -0.96 -0.80
N SER A 100 29.04 -1.14 -0.71
CA SER A 100 28.24 -1.71 -1.79
C SER A 100 27.88 -0.66 -2.85
N LEU A 101 28.83 -0.39 -3.76
CA LEU A 101 28.63 0.38 -4.98
C LEU A 101 28.55 -0.55 -6.20
N GLU A 102 27.64 -0.26 -7.13
CA GLU A 102 27.52 -1.02 -8.38
C GLU A 102 28.77 -0.78 -9.26
N ARG A 103 29.33 -1.87 -9.81
CA ARG A 103 30.52 -1.79 -10.67
C ARG A 103 30.22 -0.99 -11.94
N GLY A 104 31.08 -0.03 -12.24
CA GLY A 104 31.01 0.80 -13.46
C GLY A 104 30.21 2.08 -13.29
N THR A 105 29.06 2.04 -12.61
CA THR A 105 28.22 3.23 -12.34
C THR A 105 28.56 3.92 -11.02
N ASN A 106 29.16 3.18 -10.07
CA ASN A 106 29.46 3.61 -8.70
C ASN A 106 28.24 4.11 -7.92
N ARG A 107 27.01 3.86 -8.39
CA ARG A 107 25.80 4.18 -7.62
C ARG A 107 25.62 3.17 -6.49
N PRO A 108 25.06 3.55 -5.34
CA PRO A 108 24.67 2.61 -4.29
C PRO A 108 23.73 1.54 -4.83
N MET A 109 23.89 0.30 -4.35
CA MET A 109 23.10 -0.86 -4.82
C MET A 109 21.58 -0.69 -4.63
N ASN A 110 21.16 -0.09 -3.51
CA ASN A 110 19.75 0.15 -3.17
C ASN A 110 19.61 1.28 -2.11
N PRO A 111 18.42 1.85 -1.90
CA PRO A 111 18.17 2.87 -0.88
C PRO A 111 18.15 2.35 0.58
N MET A 112 18.14 1.03 0.82
CA MET A 112 18.03 0.47 2.18
C MET A 112 19.40 0.36 2.89
N ILE A 113 20.50 0.42 2.13
CA ILE A 113 21.86 0.59 2.66
C ILE A 113 22.20 2.07 2.91
N ASN A 114 23.18 2.35 3.77
CA ASN A 114 23.52 3.73 4.16
C ASN A 114 23.92 4.62 2.98
N ALA A 115 24.71 4.09 2.04
CA ALA A 115 25.13 4.85 0.86
C ALA A 115 23.92 5.30 0.02
N GLY A 116 22.93 4.43 -0.14
CA GLY A 116 21.69 4.77 -0.85
C GLY A 116 20.81 5.73 -0.06
N ALA A 117 20.75 5.57 1.26
CA ALA A 117 19.98 6.46 2.13
C ALA A 117 20.55 7.90 2.18
N ILE A 118 21.87 8.04 2.29
CA ILE A 118 22.58 9.34 2.20
C ILE A 118 22.31 9.96 0.83
N THR A 119 22.36 9.16 -0.24
CA THR A 119 22.03 9.64 -1.59
C THR A 119 20.57 10.09 -1.67
N ALA A 120 19.61 9.30 -1.16
CA ALA A 120 18.20 9.66 -1.15
C ALA A 120 17.94 10.96 -0.37
N HIS A 121 18.57 11.12 0.79
CA HIS A 121 18.51 12.36 1.58
C HIS A 121 19.00 13.57 0.76
N SER A 122 20.09 13.42 0.00
CA SER A 122 20.62 14.50 -0.84
C SER A 122 19.70 14.92 -2.00
N LEU A 123 18.75 14.06 -2.39
CA LEU A 123 17.81 14.31 -3.49
C LEU A 123 16.53 15.01 -3.04
N VAL A 124 16.26 15.05 -1.73
CA VAL A 124 15.10 15.77 -1.15
C VAL A 124 15.24 17.27 -1.41
N LEU A 125 14.16 17.91 -1.90
CA LEU A 125 14.08 19.30 -2.38
C LEU A 125 15.06 19.70 -3.50
N GLY A 126 15.88 18.78 -4.00
CA GLY A 126 16.87 19.03 -5.04
C GLY A 126 18.14 19.78 -4.58
N PRO A 127 19.01 20.17 -5.53
CA PRO A 127 20.38 20.61 -5.23
C PRO A 127 20.54 21.94 -4.50
N GLY A 128 19.55 22.84 -4.59
CA GLY A 128 19.61 24.20 -4.02
C GLY A 128 19.06 24.33 -2.60
N ALA A 129 18.52 23.26 -2.03
CA ALA A 129 17.93 23.28 -0.70
C ALA A 129 18.99 23.27 0.41
N THR A 130 18.75 24.02 1.47
CA THR A 130 19.61 24.00 2.67
C THR A 130 19.38 22.73 3.49
N ALA A 131 20.32 22.44 4.40
CA ALA A 131 20.20 21.29 5.31
C ALA A 131 18.95 21.40 6.21
N GLU A 132 18.61 22.61 6.65
CA GLU A 132 17.44 22.90 7.48
C GLU A 132 16.15 22.63 6.71
N GLN A 133 16.05 23.12 5.46
CA GLN A 133 14.87 22.91 4.61
C GLN A 133 14.62 21.42 4.34
N ARG A 134 15.68 20.64 4.07
CA ARG A 134 15.57 19.19 3.90
C ARG A 134 15.11 18.51 5.19
N THR A 135 15.69 18.89 6.33
CA THR A 135 15.33 18.35 7.65
C THR A 135 13.86 18.64 7.96
N GLU A 136 13.41 19.86 7.73
CA GLU A 136 12.01 20.27 7.95
C GLU A 136 11.06 19.49 7.05
N ARG A 137 11.36 19.33 5.75
CA ARG A 137 10.53 18.54 4.83
C ARG A 137 10.44 17.08 5.26
N ILE A 138 11.56 16.47 5.64
CA ILE A 138 11.60 15.08 6.11
C ILE A 138 10.79 14.94 7.39
N LEU A 139 11.08 15.74 8.41
CA LEU A 139 10.39 15.67 9.71
C LEU A 139 8.89 15.93 9.57
N GLY A 140 8.50 16.93 8.78
CA GLY A 140 7.10 17.23 8.51
C GLY A 140 6.38 16.11 7.77
N THR A 141 7.05 15.46 6.81
CA THR A 141 6.47 14.31 6.08
C THR A 141 6.34 13.09 6.98
N LEU A 142 7.36 12.75 7.78
CA LEU A 142 7.26 11.64 8.74
C LEU A 142 6.19 11.90 9.80
N SER A 143 6.02 13.15 10.23
CA SER A 143 4.94 13.56 11.14
C SER A 143 3.56 13.37 10.53
N ARG A 144 3.37 13.74 9.26
CA ARG A 144 2.12 13.48 8.52
C ARG A 144 1.83 11.98 8.41
N LEU A 145 2.85 11.15 8.14
CA LEU A 145 2.72 9.70 8.07
C LEU A 145 2.37 9.05 9.43
N ALA A 146 2.89 9.60 10.54
CA ALA A 146 2.60 9.14 11.89
C ALA A 146 1.25 9.65 12.42
N GLY A 147 0.70 10.72 11.82
CA GLY A 147 -0.51 11.38 12.29
C GLY A 147 -0.31 12.27 13.52
N ARG A 148 0.95 12.60 13.86
CA ARG A 148 1.32 13.49 14.97
C ARG A 148 2.66 14.18 14.71
N GLU A 149 2.94 15.26 15.43
CA GLU A 149 4.26 15.90 15.42
C GLU A 149 5.32 14.94 15.99
N LEU A 150 6.33 14.62 15.18
CA LEU A 150 7.53 13.88 15.60
C LEU A 150 8.67 14.86 15.91
N ARG A 151 9.67 14.39 16.67
CA ARG A 151 10.80 15.20 17.10
C ARG A 151 12.11 14.44 16.95
N VAL A 152 13.19 15.17 16.75
CA VAL A 152 14.54 14.61 16.76
C VAL A 152 14.97 14.40 18.20
N ASP A 153 15.53 13.23 18.49
CA ASP A 153 16.25 12.94 19.70
C ASP A 153 17.68 13.49 19.58
N GLU A 154 17.92 14.66 20.19
CA GLU A 154 19.24 15.30 20.11
C GLU A 154 20.32 14.48 20.84
N GLU A 155 19.97 13.67 21.84
CA GLU A 155 20.94 12.82 22.53
C GLU A 155 21.44 11.70 21.61
N VAL A 156 20.52 11.03 20.91
CA VAL A 156 20.86 10.02 19.89
C VAL A 156 21.62 10.65 18.73
N TYR A 157 21.19 11.82 18.25
CA TYR A 157 21.84 12.54 17.16
C TYR A 157 23.30 12.87 17.48
N GLU A 158 23.58 13.47 18.64
CA GLU A 158 24.93 13.81 19.06
C GLU A 158 25.78 12.56 19.34
N ALA A 159 25.18 11.51 19.90
CA ALA A 159 25.87 10.24 20.11
C ALA A 159 26.32 9.60 18.78
N GLU A 160 25.44 9.53 17.78
CA GLU A 160 25.77 9.02 16.45
C GLU A 160 26.76 9.91 15.70
N LEU A 161 26.65 11.23 15.83
CA LEU A 161 27.53 12.16 15.14
C LEU A 161 29.00 12.01 15.57
N ARG A 162 29.25 11.66 16.84
CA ARG A 162 30.60 11.39 17.37
C ARG A 162 31.27 10.16 16.76
N ASP A 163 30.51 9.18 16.27
CA ASP A 163 31.01 7.95 15.64
C ASP A 163 30.65 7.89 14.13
N ALA A 164 30.47 9.05 13.50
CA ALA A 164 29.97 9.15 12.13
C ALA A 164 31.02 8.89 11.03
N ASP A 165 32.26 8.55 11.37
CA ASP A 165 33.40 8.47 10.44
C ASP A 165 33.11 7.58 9.23
N ARG A 166 32.45 6.44 9.43
CA ARG A 166 32.05 5.55 8.34
C ARG A 166 31.08 6.23 7.38
N ASN A 167 30.02 6.86 7.90
CA ASN A 167 29.03 7.56 7.07
C ASN A 167 29.66 8.79 6.39
N MET A 168 30.60 9.48 7.05
CA MET A 168 31.39 10.56 6.44
C MET A 168 32.22 10.04 5.27
N GLY A 169 32.91 8.92 5.45
CA GLY A 169 33.64 8.22 4.38
C GLY A 169 32.75 7.88 3.18
N LEU A 170 31.56 7.33 3.44
CA LEU A 170 30.55 7.07 2.41
C LEU A 170 30.17 8.36 1.67
N GLY A 171 29.88 9.45 2.38
CA GLY A 171 29.55 10.73 1.77
C GLY A 171 30.65 11.25 0.84
N TYR A 172 31.92 11.20 1.27
CA TYR A 172 33.04 11.61 0.43
C TYR A 172 33.22 10.72 -0.80
N MET A 173 33.03 9.40 -0.65
CA MET A 173 33.07 8.48 -1.79
C MET A 173 31.95 8.76 -2.79
N LEU A 174 30.73 9.00 -2.32
CA LEU A 174 29.58 9.35 -3.18
C LEU A 174 29.84 10.66 -3.94
N LYS A 175 30.50 11.63 -3.31
CA LYS A 175 30.90 12.87 -3.96
C LYS A 175 31.99 12.66 -5.00
N ALA A 176 33.02 11.88 -4.67
CA ALA A 176 34.10 11.53 -5.60
C ALA A 176 33.57 10.77 -6.83
N ALA A 177 32.54 9.94 -6.64
CA ALA A 177 31.85 9.23 -7.72
C ALA A 177 30.85 10.09 -8.50
N GLY A 178 30.64 11.36 -8.14
CA GLY A 178 29.68 12.25 -8.79
C GLY A 178 28.21 11.89 -8.53
N ILE A 179 27.93 11.04 -7.54
CA ILE A 179 26.58 10.65 -7.15
C ILE A 179 25.88 11.82 -6.45
N ILE A 180 26.55 12.41 -5.45
CA ILE A 180 26.09 13.63 -4.76
C ILE A 180 26.96 14.84 -5.14
N SER A 181 26.36 16.02 -5.19
CA SER A 181 27.06 17.28 -5.49
C SER A 181 27.27 18.20 -4.27
N CYS A 182 26.45 18.05 -3.23
CA CYS A 182 26.48 18.84 -2.00
C CYS A 182 27.71 18.53 -1.11
N ASP A 183 27.85 19.23 0.02
CA ASP A 183 28.87 18.90 1.02
C ASP A 183 28.52 17.55 1.69
N PRO A 184 29.40 16.53 1.62
CA PRO A 184 29.20 15.26 2.30
C PRO A 184 28.90 15.41 3.79
N ARG A 185 29.51 16.40 4.47
CA ARG A 185 29.33 16.61 5.90
C ARG A 185 27.90 17.02 6.23
N GLU A 186 27.34 17.92 5.43
CA GLU A 186 25.95 18.40 5.62
C GLU A 186 24.94 17.29 5.38
N VAL A 187 25.10 16.53 4.29
CA VAL A 187 24.17 15.42 3.96
C VAL A 187 24.23 14.32 5.01
N VAL A 188 25.44 13.96 5.46
CA VAL A 188 25.61 12.91 6.48
C VAL A 188 25.00 13.36 7.81
N ARG A 189 25.20 14.62 8.22
CA ARG A 189 24.52 15.18 9.41
C ARG A 189 23.00 15.14 9.27
N GLY A 190 22.46 15.54 8.12
CA GLY A 190 21.03 15.46 7.85
C GLY A 190 20.49 14.03 7.90
N TYR A 191 21.24 13.06 7.35
CA TYR A 191 20.89 11.64 7.43
C TYR A 191 20.90 11.10 8.87
N ILE A 192 21.91 11.44 9.67
CA ILE A 192 21.97 11.05 11.10
C ILE A 192 20.80 11.68 11.86
N ARG A 193 20.49 12.95 11.59
CA ARG A 193 19.34 13.66 12.18
C ARG A 193 18.01 13.01 11.83
N GLN A 194 17.87 12.52 10.59
CA GLN A 194 16.74 11.69 10.16
C GLN A 194 16.64 10.37 10.93
N CYS A 195 17.77 9.68 11.18
CA CYS A 195 17.81 8.44 11.95
C CYS A 195 17.40 8.63 13.42
N ALA A 196 17.68 9.81 13.98
CA ALA A 196 17.38 10.17 15.37
C ALA A 196 15.93 10.62 15.62
N ILE A 197 15.02 10.58 14.64
CA ILE A 197 13.61 10.96 14.86
C ILE A 197 12.92 9.93 15.76
N ASN A 198 12.32 10.37 16.87
CA ASN A 198 11.64 9.49 17.82
C ASN A 198 10.24 9.10 17.34
N VAL A 199 9.96 7.81 17.48
CA VAL A 199 8.70 7.14 17.14
C VAL A 199 8.41 6.05 18.17
N ASN A 200 7.15 5.62 18.26
CA ASN A 200 6.76 4.37 18.92
C ASN A 200 6.16 3.39 17.89
N VAL A 201 5.81 2.17 18.33
CA VAL A 201 5.24 1.16 17.41
C VAL A 201 3.90 1.57 16.80
N ARG A 202 3.12 2.42 17.48
CA ARG A 202 1.82 2.91 16.97
C ARG A 202 2.04 3.84 15.79
N ASP A 203 3.02 4.74 15.90
CA ASP A 203 3.43 5.62 14.80
C ASP A 203 3.89 4.79 13.61
N LEU A 204 4.83 3.88 13.85
CA LEU A 204 5.41 3.03 12.82
C LEU A 204 4.36 2.16 12.11
N ALA A 205 3.38 1.62 12.85
CA ALA A 205 2.29 0.86 12.26
C ALA A 205 1.43 1.74 11.35
N MET A 206 1.10 2.98 11.76
CA MET A 206 0.33 3.93 10.95
C MET A 206 1.10 4.38 9.69
N MET A 207 2.39 4.66 9.83
CA MET A 207 3.28 5.00 8.72
C MET A 207 3.36 3.83 7.71
N ALA A 208 3.50 2.59 8.20
CA ALA A 208 3.49 1.39 7.37
C ALA A 208 2.12 1.16 6.72
N ALA A 209 1.02 1.42 7.43
CA ALA A 209 -0.34 1.29 6.89
C ALA A 209 -0.61 2.32 5.78
N THR A 210 0.02 3.50 5.84
CA THR A 210 0.00 4.46 4.74
C THR A 210 0.65 3.90 3.48
N LEU A 211 1.78 3.18 3.60
CA LEU A 211 2.37 2.45 2.47
C LEU A 211 1.45 1.32 2.00
N SER A 212 0.87 0.55 2.92
CA SER A 212 -0.10 -0.51 2.59
C SER A 212 -1.34 0.03 1.88
N ASN A 213 -1.74 1.27 2.17
CA ASN A 213 -2.90 1.95 1.60
C ASN A 213 -2.55 2.86 0.41
N ALA A 214 -1.58 2.45 -0.41
CA ALA A 214 -1.19 3.14 -1.63
C ALA A 214 -0.77 4.61 -1.42
N GLY A 215 -0.29 4.95 -0.23
CA GLY A 215 0.21 6.28 0.14
C GLY A 215 -0.84 7.22 0.71
N VAL A 216 -2.07 6.73 0.92
CA VAL A 216 -3.14 7.45 1.61
C VAL A 216 -3.11 7.13 3.09
N HIS A 217 -3.00 8.14 3.95
CA HIS A 217 -3.01 7.95 5.39
C HIS A 217 -4.38 7.39 5.83
N PRO A 218 -4.45 6.23 6.50
CA PRO A 218 -5.71 5.53 6.77
C PRO A 218 -6.76 6.34 7.55
N VAL A 219 -6.33 7.15 8.52
CA VAL A 219 -7.25 7.96 9.35
C VAL A 219 -7.60 9.31 8.73
N THR A 220 -6.62 10.06 8.22
CA THR A 220 -6.86 11.42 7.71
C THR A 220 -7.35 11.45 6.26
N GLY A 221 -7.17 10.37 5.50
CA GLY A 221 -7.46 10.32 4.07
C GLY A 221 -6.50 11.14 3.20
N GLU A 222 -5.47 11.72 3.81
CA GLU A 222 -4.48 12.53 3.12
C GLU A 222 -3.60 11.64 2.22
N HIS A 223 -3.42 12.04 0.96
CA HIS A 223 -2.48 11.39 0.05
C HIS A 223 -1.07 11.93 0.31
N VAL A 224 -0.32 11.22 1.15
CA VAL A 224 1.00 11.65 1.65
C VAL A 224 2.11 11.23 0.70
N ILE A 225 1.99 10.06 0.06
CA ILE A 225 3.01 9.53 -0.88
C ILE A 225 2.31 9.12 -2.18
N PRO A 226 2.84 9.46 -3.36
CA PRO A 226 2.29 8.98 -4.62
C PRO A 226 2.28 7.45 -4.73
N GLN A 227 1.17 6.85 -5.19
CA GLN A 227 1.04 5.40 -5.34
C GLN A 227 2.18 4.74 -6.15
N THR A 228 2.71 5.41 -7.18
CA THR A 228 3.84 4.91 -7.97
C THR A 228 5.12 4.82 -7.15
N SER A 229 5.38 5.81 -6.29
CA SER A 229 6.48 5.79 -5.34
C SER A 229 6.30 4.69 -4.30
N VAL A 230 5.07 4.53 -3.76
CA VAL A 230 4.77 3.47 -2.79
C VAL A 230 5.07 2.09 -3.38
N ARG A 231 4.64 1.82 -4.62
CA ARG A 231 4.96 0.55 -5.28
C ARG A 231 6.47 0.32 -5.33
N GLN A 232 7.24 1.34 -5.70
CA GLN A 232 8.70 1.25 -5.78
C GLN A 232 9.34 1.00 -4.40
N VAL A 233 8.88 1.71 -3.36
CA VAL A 233 9.36 1.56 -1.99
C VAL A 233 9.10 0.15 -1.48
N LEU A 234 7.87 -0.36 -1.65
CA LEU A 234 7.48 -1.71 -1.23
C LEU A 234 8.30 -2.77 -1.96
N SER A 235 8.55 -2.63 -3.27
CA SER A 235 9.41 -3.56 -4.02
C SER A 235 10.81 -3.66 -3.41
N VAL A 236 11.42 -2.52 -3.08
CA VAL A 236 12.77 -2.51 -2.51
C VAL A 236 12.78 -2.93 -1.04
N MET A 237 11.74 -2.63 -0.27
CA MET A 237 11.59 -3.16 1.10
C MET A 237 11.54 -4.70 1.10
N THR A 238 10.83 -5.29 0.13
CA THR A 238 10.77 -6.75 -0.05
C THR A 238 12.15 -7.35 -0.31
N THR A 239 12.94 -6.77 -1.21
CA THR A 239 14.21 -7.38 -1.65
C THR A 239 15.42 -6.97 -0.82
N CYS A 240 15.38 -5.81 -0.16
CA CYS A 240 16.56 -5.19 0.47
C CYS A 240 16.34 -4.78 1.93
N GLY A 241 15.10 -4.87 2.44
CA GLY A 241 14.73 -4.22 3.70
C GLY A 241 15.24 -4.93 4.98
N MET A 242 15.46 -6.23 4.90
CA MET A 242 15.91 -7.08 6.02
C MET A 242 17.38 -7.51 5.88
N TYR A 243 18.18 -6.70 5.17
CA TYR A 243 19.62 -6.92 4.97
C TYR A 243 19.92 -8.30 4.38
N ASP A 244 20.91 -9.01 4.92
CA ASP A 244 21.32 -10.35 4.50
C ASP A 244 20.25 -11.42 4.79
N ALA A 245 19.16 -11.08 5.49
CA ALA A 245 18.03 -11.96 5.76
C ALA A 245 16.86 -11.77 4.79
N ALA A 246 16.96 -10.92 3.76
CA ALA A 246 15.82 -10.61 2.89
C ALA A 246 15.21 -11.85 2.20
N GLY A 247 16.04 -12.80 1.76
CA GLY A 247 15.56 -14.05 1.14
C GLY A 247 14.79 -14.95 2.12
N ASP A 248 15.35 -15.16 3.32
CA ASP A 248 14.70 -15.93 4.40
C ASP A 248 13.39 -15.24 4.82
N TRP A 249 13.41 -13.91 4.93
CA TRP A 249 12.25 -13.11 5.32
C TRP A 249 11.10 -13.21 4.32
N VAL A 250 11.36 -13.09 3.03
CA VAL A 250 10.32 -13.22 2.01
C VAL A 250 9.69 -14.61 2.02
N SER A 251 10.46 -15.64 2.34
CA SER A 251 9.97 -17.03 2.39
C SER A 251 9.18 -17.35 3.66
N ASN A 252 9.60 -16.83 4.82
CA ASN A 252 9.03 -17.19 6.12
C ASN A 252 7.97 -16.20 6.62
N VAL A 253 8.06 -14.93 6.22
CA VAL A 253 7.17 -13.84 6.67
C VAL A 253 6.39 -13.26 5.50
N GLY A 254 7.05 -13.00 4.37
CA GLY A 254 6.39 -12.52 3.15
C GLY A 254 5.71 -11.17 3.29
N ILE A 255 6.19 -10.27 4.16
CA ILE A 255 5.69 -8.90 4.29
C ILE A 255 6.82 -7.94 3.89
N PRO A 256 6.63 -6.97 2.97
CA PRO A 256 7.64 -5.95 2.71
C PRO A 256 8.01 -5.23 4.01
N ALA A 257 9.28 -5.24 4.41
CA ALA A 257 9.67 -4.83 5.76
C ALA A 257 10.94 -3.99 5.80
N LYS A 258 11.18 -3.33 6.94
CA LYS A 258 12.46 -2.68 7.24
C LYS A 258 12.74 -2.73 8.74
N SER A 259 13.93 -3.18 9.10
CA SER A 259 14.45 -3.15 10.47
C SER A 259 15.27 -1.88 10.76
N GLY A 260 15.33 -1.49 12.04
CA GLY A 260 16.19 -0.44 12.59
C GLY A 260 16.96 -0.94 13.81
N VAL A 261 18.20 -0.48 13.96
CA VAL A 261 19.13 -0.90 15.03
C VAL A 261 18.68 -0.53 16.45
N ALA A 262 17.69 0.35 16.58
CA ALA A 262 17.05 0.63 17.87
C ALA A 262 16.15 -0.53 18.33
N GLY A 263 15.92 -1.55 17.48
CA GLY A 263 15.08 -2.71 17.77
C GLY A 263 13.69 -2.66 17.15
N GLY A 264 13.41 -1.64 16.32
CA GLY A 264 12.16 -1.51 15.58
C GLY A 264 12.15 -2.31 14.27
N ILE A 265 10.99 -2.84 13.90
CA ILE A 265 10.73 -3.42 12.58
C ILE A 265 9.38 -2.88 12.10
N ILE A 266 9.30 -2.44 10.84
CA ILE A 266 8.02 -2.22 10.16
C ILE A 266 7.76 -3.31 9.13
N GLY A 267 6.48 -3.62 8.91
CA GLY A 267 5.99 -4.43 7.79
C GLY A 267 4.79 -3.74 7.14
N ALA A 268 4.75 -3.68 5.81
CA ALA A 268 3.67 -3.04 5.06
C ALA A 268 3.08 -4.03 4.05
N LEU A 269 2.03 -4.76 4.44
CA LEU A 269 1.35 -5.73 3.59
C LEU A 269 0.33 -5.01 2.67
N PRO A 270 0.57 -4.95 1.35
CA PRO A 270 -0.21 -4.10 0.45
C PRO A 270 -1.71 -4.40 0.48
N GLY A 271 -2.52 -3.36 0.66
CA GLY A 271 -3.99 -3.44 0.69
C GLY A 271 -4.59 -4.03 1.96
N GLN A 272 -3.78 -4.40 2.96
CA GLN A 272 -4.26 -5.12 4.14
C GLN A 272 -3.92 -4.41 5.45
N VAL A 273 -2.63 -4.33 5.80
CA VAL A 273 -2.21 -3.93 7.16
C VAL A 273 -0.80 -3.32 7.15
N GLY A 274 -0.59 -2.33 8.00
CA GLY A 274 0.72 -1.89 8.46
C GLY A 274 1.03 -2.48 9.82
N LEU A 275 2.24 -2.98 10.01
CA LEU A 275 2.71 -3.68 11.19
C LEU A 275 3.95 -2.98 11.72
N ALA A 276 4.07 -2.93 13.04
CA ALA A 276 5.31 -2.57 13.70
C ALA A 276 5.56 -3.48 14.91
N ALA A 277 6.82 -3.83 15.13
CA ALA A 277 7.29 -4.52 16.32
C ALA A 277 8.52 -3.80 16.88
N PHE A 278 8.69 -3.85 18.19
CA PHE A 278 9.83 -3.27 18.87
C PHE A 278 10.37 -4.23 19.94
N SER A 279 11.68 -4.44 19.94
CA SER A 279 12.45 -5.06 21.01
C SER A 279 13.94 -4.76 20.81
N PRO A 280 14.67 -4.18 21.77
CA PRO A 280 16.02 -3.65 21.53
C PRO A 280 17.11 -4.66 21.10
N LYS A 281 17.04 -5.92 21.56
CA LYS A 281 18.09 -6.91 21.28
C LYS A 281 18.11 -7.30 19.79
N LEU A 282 19.29 -7.21 19.18
CA LEU A 282 19.54 -7.52 17.77
C LEU A 282 20.28 -8.86 17.59
N ASP A 283 20.02 -9.52 16.47
CA ASP A 283 20.80 -10.66 15.98
C ASP A 283 22.11 -10.20 15.29
N GLU A 284 22.91 -11.16 14.82
CA GLU A 284 24.17 -10.90 14.10
C GLU A 284 23.97 -10.15 12.77
N ARG A 285 22.74 -10.14 12.23
CA ARG A 285 22.36 -9.44 10.99
C ARG A 285 21.81 -8.03 11.25
N GLY A 286 21.73 -7.61 12.53
CA GLY A 286 21.24 -6.30 12.94
C GLY A 286 19.72 -6.17 12.98
N ASN A 287 18.99 -7.28 13.07
CA ASN A 287 17.53 -7.30 13.18
C ASN A 287 17.07 -7.58 14.61
N SER A 288 15.95 -6.98 15.03
CA SER A 288 15.37 -7.27 16.34
C SER A 288 14.99 -8.75 16.46
N VAL A 289 15.59 -9.45 17.41
CA VAL A 289 15.40 -10.90 17.60
C VAL A 289 13.94 -11.24 17.86
N ARG A 290 13.34 -10.59 18.87
CA ARG A 290 11.92 -10.79 19.20
C ARG A 290 11.02 -10.18 18.13
N GLY A 291 11.42 -9.06 17.53
CA GLY A 291 10.66 -8.43 16.44
C GLY A 291 10.48 -9.38 15.25
N VAL A 292 11.53 -10.10 14.84
CA VAL A 292 11.45 -11.11 13.77
C VAL A 292 10.49 -12.24 14.16
N ALA A 293 10.64 -12.80 15.37
CA ALA A 293 9.76 -13.87 15.86
C ALA A 293 8.28 -13.46 15.93
N ILE A 294 8.00 -12.22 16.35
CA ILE A 294 6.66 -11.62 16.35
C ILE A 294 6.10 -11.59 14.93
N CYS A 295 6.86 -11.05 13.96
CA CYS A 295 6.43 -10.94 12.57
C CYS A 295 6.17 -12.32 11.92
N GLU A 296 7.05 -13.29 12.18
CA GLU A 296 6.87 -14.67 11.73
C GLU A 296 5.61 -15.31 12.30
N GLN A 297 5.34 -15.14 13.60
CA GLN A 297 4.11 -15.67 14.19
C GLN A 297 2.87 -14.99 13.60
N LEU A 298 2.89 -13.67 13.43
CA LEU A 298 1.78 -12.93 12.82
C LEU A 298 1.51 -13.39 11.37
N SER A 299 2.55 -13.59 10.58
CA SER A 299 2.42 -14.13 9.22
C SER A 299 1.74 -15.50 9.20
N ARG A 300 2.23 -16.45 10.02
CA ARG A 300 1.68 -17.82 10.08
C ARG A 300 0.25 -17.89 10.61
N ASP A 301 -0.01 -17.26 11.76
CA ASP A 301 -1.28 -17.42 12.48
C ASP A 301 -2.41 -16.63 11.82
N MET A 302 -2.10 -15.50 11.15
CA MET A 302 -3.09 -14.61 10.52
C MET A 302 -3.10 -14.69 8.99
N GLY A 303 -2.25 -15.49 8.37
CA GLY A 303 -2.13 -15.59 6.91
C GLY A 303 -1.61 -14.30 6.25
N LEU A 304 -0.79 -13.52 6.97
CA LEU A 304 -0.28 -12.23 6.50
C LEU A 304 0.96 -12.42 5.63
N HIS A 305 0.78 -13.02 4.46
CA HIS A 305 1.86 -13.29 3.52
C HIS A 305 1.52 -12.77 2.12
N MET A 306 2.41 -12.00 1.49
CA MET A 306 2.14 -11.38 0.18
C MET A 306 1.90 -12.39 -0.95
N MET A 307 2.39 -13.62 -0.79
CA MET A 307 2.17 -14.72 -1.73
C MET A 307 0.94 -15.58 -1.40
N ASP A 308 0.33 -15.39 -0.23
CA ASP A 308 -0.95 -16.02 0.14
C ASP A 308 -2.10 -15.18 -0.43
N VAL A 309 -2.20 -15.17 -1.76
CA VAL A 309 -3.14 -14.32 -2.48
C VAL A 309 -4.53 -14.97 -2.48
N SER A 310 -5.51 -14.31 -1.87
CA SER A 310 -6.93 -14.68 -2.00
C SER A 310 -7.41 -14.54 -3.44
N GLN A 311 -8.31 -15.42 -3.91
CA GLN A 311 -8.91 -15.33 -5.25
C GLN A 311 -9.90 -14.15 -5.38
N ILE A 312 -9.38 -12.91 -5.38
CA ILE A 312 -10.17 -11.66 -5.39
C ILE A 312 -11.12 -11.59 -6.60
N ALA A 313 -10.69 -12.10 -7.76
CA ALA A 313 -11.51 -12.13 -8.97
C ALA A 313 -12.81 -12.95 -8.79
N GLY A 314 -12.79 -13.94 -7.90
CA GLY A 314 -13.91 -14.81 -7.50
C GLY A 314 -15.14 -14.05 -6.98
N ALA A 315 -14.94 -12.92 -6.32
CA ALA A 315 -16.00 -12.17 -5.63
C ALA A 315 -16.26 -10.77 -6.21
N THR A 316 -15.56 -10.38 -7.29
CA THR A 316 -15.60 -8.99 -7.80
C THR A 316 -16.79 -8.70 -8.70
N VAL A 317 -17.26 -9.69 -9.48
CA VAL A 317 -18.34 -9.53 -10.45
C VAL A 317 -19.49 -10.45 -10.08
N ARG A 318 -20.68 -9.88 -9.96
CA ARG A 318 -21.94 -10.58 -9.80
C ARG A 318 -22.79 -10.32 -11.03
N THR A 319 -23.22 -11.37 -11.71
CA THR A 319 -24.23 -11.27 -12.76
C THR A 319 -25.59 -11.54 -12.13
N ALA A 320 -26.58 -10.73 -12.48
CA ALA A 320 -27.98 -10.97 -12.16
C ALA A 320 -28.84 -10.51 -13.34
N SER A 321 -30.04 -11.04 -13.48
CA SER A 321 -31.03 -10.53 -14.43
C SER A 321 -32.25 -10.02 -13.67
N ALA A 322 -33.00 -9.13 -14.30
CA ALA A 322 -34.23 -8.62 -13.75
C ALA A 322 -35.26 -8.46 -14.87
N LYS A 323 -36.51 -8.82 -14.57
CA LYS A 323 -37.65 -8.51 -15.45
C LYS A 323 -38.33 -7.25 -14.93
N ILE A 324 -38.45 -6.25 -15.80
CA ILE A 324 -39.22 -5.05 -15.48
C ILE A 324 -40.70 -5.41 -15.56
N VAL A 325 -41.46 -5.18 -14.50
CA VAL A 325 -42.90 -5.41 -14.46
C VAL A 325 -43.62 -4.12 -14.10
N ALA A 326 -44.84 -3.94 -14.61
CA ALA A 326 -45.69 -2.81 -14.22
C ALA A 326 -45.91 -2.85 -12.70
N GLY A 327 -45.81 -1.71 -12.03
CA GLY A 327 -46.16 -1.61 -10.62
C GLY A 327 -47.68 -1.72 -10.41
N PRO A 328 -48.13 -1.94 -9.15
CA PRO A 328 -49.55 -2.10 -8.82
C PRO A 328 -50.42 -0.91 -9.27
N ASP A 329 -49.84 0.30 -9.29
CA ASP A 329 -50.54 1.57 -9.55
C ASP A 329 -50.09 2.27 -10.85
N SER A 330 -49.34 1.59 -11.73
CA SER A 330 -48.80 2.20 -12.96
C SER A 330 -49.57 1.78 -14.22
N ASP A 331 -49.92 2.76 -15.05
CA ASP A 331 -50.52 2.51 -16.38
C ASP A 331 -49.48 1.80 -17.29
N PRO A 332 -49.70 0.54 -17.70
CA PRO A 332 -48.67 -0.29 -18.31
C PRO A 332 -48.51 0.04 -19.81
N HIS A 333 -47.94 1.21 -20.13
CA HIS A 333 -47.74 1.67 -21.51
C HIS A 333 -46.27 1.77 -21.94
N HIS A 334 -45.29 1.42 -21.09
CA HIS A 334 -43.87 1.50 -21.49
C HIS A 334 -43.45 0.29 -22.35
N PRO A 335 -42.78 0.47 -23.50
CA PRO A 335 -42.41 -0.61 -24.42
C PRO A 335 -41.42 -1.64 -23.84
N ASN A 336 -40.74 -1.29 -22.75
CA ASN A 336 -39.84 -2.20 -22.03
C ASN A 336 -40.52 -2.94 -20.85
N CYS A 337 -41.82 -2.70 -20.60
CA CYS A 337 -42.55 -3.50 -19.62
C CYS A 337 -42.55 -4.99 -20.04
N ARG A 338 -42.20 -5.86 -19.10
CA ARG A 338 -42.00 -7.32 -19.26
C ARG A 338 -40.77 -7.74 -20.06
N ARG A 339 -39.87 -6.81 -20.42
CA ARG A 339 -38.59 -7.18 -21.03
C ARG A 339 -37.53 -7.42 -19.96
N GLU A 340 -36.58 -8.27 -20.31
CA GLU A 340 -35.46 -8.64 -19.46
C GLU A 340 -34.37 -7.57 -19.52
N VAL A 341 -33.74 -7.32 -18.39
CA VAL A 341 -32.59 -6.46 -18.20
C VAL A 341 -31.50 -7.31 -17.56
N VAL A 342 -30.28 -7.22 -18.07
CA VAL A 342 -29.12 -7.87 -17.43
C VAL A 342 -28.37 -6.84 -16.58
N ILE A 343 -27.93 -7.26 -15.40
CA ILE A 343 -27.26 -6.43 -14.41
C ILE A 343 -25.92 -7.06 -14.06
N PHE A 344 -24.84 -6.34 -14.37
CA PHE A 344 -23.51 -6.67 -13.93
C PHE A 344 -23.13 -5.80 -12.73
N GLY A 345 -23.18 -6.38 -11.53
CA GLY A 345 -22.77 -5.75 -10.29
C GLY A 345 -21.28 -5.95 -10.03
N LEU A 346 -20.57 -4.86 -9.73
CA LEU A 346 -19.17 -4.90 -9.29
C LEU A 346 -19.05 -4.54 -7.82
N ARG A 347 -18.23 -5.29 -7.09
CA ARG A 347 -18.03 -5.14 -5.65
C ARG A 347 -16.56 -4.98 -5.27
N GLY A 348 -16.30 -4.16 -4.26
CA GLY A 348 -14.99 -3.99 -3.64
C GLY A 348 -13.99 -3.25 -4.53
N ALA A 349 -12.71 -3.60 -4.42
CA ALA A 349 -11.65 -2.98 -5.20
C ALA A 349 -11.49 -3.69 -6.57
N VAL A 350 -12.01 -3.06 -7.63
CA VAL A 350 -11.94 -3.60 -8.98
C VAL A 350 -10.58 -3.31 -9.61
N ARG A 351 -9.92 -4.36 -10.07
CA ARG A 351 -8.61 -4.35 -10.76
C ARG A 351 -8.73 -5.13 -12.07
N PHE A 352 -7.60 -5.37 -12.75
CA PHE A 352 -7.59 -6.05 -14.05
C PHE A 352 -8.39 -7.36 -14.06
N ALA A 353 -8.14 -8.27 -13.11
CA ALA A 353 -8.83 -9.56 -13.07
C ALA A 353 -10.35 -9.42 -12.85
N GLY A 354 -10.79 -8.43 -12.07
CA GLY A 354 -12.21 -8.10 -11.92
C GLY A 354 -12.82 -7.56 -13.21
N SER A 355 -12.12 -6.65 -13.90
CA SER A 355 -12.59 -6.11 -15.19
C SER A 355 -12.54 -7.14 -16.32
N GLU A 356 -11.57 -8.07 -16.31
CA GLU A 356 -11.49 -9.19 -17.25
C GLU A 356 -12.65 -10.15 -17.04
N ARG A 357 -12.96 -10.49 -15.77
CA ARG A 357 -14.11 -11.33 -15.46
C ARG A 357 -15.41 -10.66 -15.89
N LEU A 358 -15.53 -9.35 -15.72
CA LEU A 358 -16.66 -8.59 -16.27
C LEU A 358 -16.72 -8.73 -17.79
N THR A 359 -15.58 -8.60 -18.49
CA THR A 359 -15.54 -8.81 -19.95
C THR A 359 -16.06 -10.19 -20.33
N ARG A 360 -15.60 -11.25 -19.67
CA ARG A 360 -16.10 -12.62 -19.93
C ARG A 360 -17.57 -12.77 -19.62
N ALA A 361 -18.05 -12.23 -18.50
CA ALA A 361 -19.48 -12.27 -18.15
C ALA A 361 -20.33 -11.54 -19.20
N VAL A 362 -19.92 -10.35 -19.63
CA VAL A 362 -20.62 -9.59 -20.69
C VAL A 362 -20.62 -10.36 -22.01
N SER A 363 -19.48 -10.88 -22.43
CA SER A 363 -19.38 -11.67 -23.66
C SER A 363 -20.16 -12.97 -23.61
N HIS A 364 -20.23 -13.62 -22.44
CA HIS A 364 -20.98 -14.85 -22.24
C HIS A 364 -22.49 -14.60 -22.26
N GLU A 365 -22.98 -13.61 -21.50
CA GLU A 365 -24.43 -13.36 -21.37
C GLU A 365 -25.05 -12.68 -22.60
N LEU A 366 -24.31 -11.80 -23.26
CA LEU A 366 -24.80 -10.98 -24.37
C LEU A 366 -24.27 -11.40 -25.75
N GLY A 367 -23.34 -12.35 -25.78
CA GLY A 367 -22.76 -12.86 -27.02
C GLY A 367 -23.72 -13.72 -27.85
N GLU A 368 -23.19 -14.29 -28.93
CA GLU A 368 -23.95 -15.23 -29.75
C GLU A 368 -24.16 -16.55 -28.99
N PRO A 369 -25.35 -17.17 -29.10
CA PRO A 369 -25.58 -18.49 -28.55
C PRO A 369 -24.57 -19.50 -29.10
N SER A 370 -24.01 -20.32 -28.22
CA SER A 370 -23.03 -21.34 -28.59
C SER A 370 -23.65 -22.72 -28.50
N GLU A 371 -23.46 -23.56 -29.52
CA GLU A 371 -23.86 -24.98 -29.45
C GLU A 371 -23.09 -25.75 -28.36
N GLN A 372 -21.89 -25.28 -27.99
CA GLN A 372 -21.04 -25.89 -26.97
C GLN A 372 -21.39 -25.44 -25.55
N ASP A 373 -22.07 -24.30 -25.41
CA ASP A 373 -22.51 -23.75 -24.13
C ASP A 373 -23.95 -23.21 -24.26
N PRO A 374 -24.97 -24.01 -23.90
CA PRO A 374 -26.37 -23.62 -24.00
C PRO A 374 -26.75 -22.41 -23.14
N THR A 375 -25.89 -21.99 -22.20
CA THR A 375 -26.12 -20.81 -21.35
C THR A 375 -25.53 -19.53 -21.95
N ALA A 376 -24.65 -19.64 -22.94
CA ALA A 376 -24.11 -18.48 -23.64
C ALA A 376 -25.20 -17.78 -24.46
N GLY A 377 -25.19 -16.46 -24.47
CA GLY A 377 -26.14 -15.61 -25.17
C GLY A 377 -27.56 -15.62 -24.57
N ARG A 378 -27.74 -16.15 -23.35
CA ARG A 378 -29.06 -16.23 -22.67
C ARG A 378 -29.77 -14.87 -22.63
N HIS A 379 -29.02 -13.80 -22.43
CA HIS A 379 -29.53 -12.44 -22.31
C HIS A 379 -29.28 -11.59 -23.57
N ALA A 380 -28.96 -12.19 -24.71
CA ALA A 380 -28.76 -11.48 -25.98
C ALA A 380 -29.98 -10.66 -26.42
N GLY A 381 -31.19 -10.98 -25.94
CA GLY A 381 -32.43 -10.23 -26.19
C GLY A 381 -32.78 -9.16 -25.16
N ALA A 382 -31.94 -8.93 -24.15
CA ALA A 382 -32.20 -7.97 -23.07
C ALA A 382 -32.41 -6.54 -23.63
N CYS A 383 -33.39 -5.83 -23.09
CA CYS A 383 -33.73 -4.47 -23.55
C CYS A 383 -32.77 -3.41 -23.02
N ALA A 384 -32.04 -3.70 -21.94
CA ALA A 384 -31.00 -2.84 -21.39
C ALA A 384 -29.92 -3.66 -20.66
N VAL A 385 -28.72 -3.11 -20.62
CA VAL A 385 -27.56 -3.62 -19.89
C VAL A 385 -27.21 -2.65 -18.77
N VAL A 386 -27.22 -3.11 -17.53
CA VAL A 386 -26.93 -2.28 -16.36
C VAL A 386 -25.57 -2.66 -15.79
N PHE A 387 -24.68 -1.69 -15.64
CA PHE A 387 -23.45 -1.83 -14.85
C PHE A 387 -23.66 -1.15 -13.50
N SER A 388 -23.63 -1.91 -12.41
CA SER A 388 -23.80 -1.38 -11.06
C SER A 388 -22.48 -1.33 -10.31
N PHE A 389 -22.04 -0.12 -9.95
CA PHE A 389 -20.86 0.18 -9.14
C PHE A 389 -21.21 0.56 -7.70
N ARG A 390 -22.45 0.29 -7.27
CA ARG A 390 -22.94 0.64 -5.93
C ARG A 390 -22.04 0.12 -4.81
N ASP A 391 -21.59 -1.12 -4.93
CA ASP A 391 -20.76 -1.79 -3.93
C ASP A 391 -19.27 -1.76 -4.30
N ALA A 392 -18.90 -1.06 -5.37
CA ALA A 392 -17.53 -0.90 -5.79
C ALA A 392 -16.87 0.24 -4.99
N TYR A 393 -15.80 -0.10 -4.27
CA TYR A 393 -15.05 0.85 -3.47
C TYR A 393 -14.03 1.64 -4.31
N SER A 394 -13.34 0.99 -5.26
CA SER A 394 -12.36 1.67 -6.12
C SER A 394 -12.13 0.94 -7.44
N LEU A 395 -11.87 1.69 -8.51
CA LEU A 395 -11.40 1.19 -9.80
C LEU A 395 -10.00 1.74 -10.09
N ASN A 396 -9.03 0.86 -10.41
CA ASN A 396 -7.75 1.36 -10.93
C ASN A 396 -7.88 1.79 -12.40
N ALA A 397 -6.88 2.50 -12.91
CA ALA A 397 -6.89 3.03 -14.28
C ALA A 397 -7.09 1.94 -15.35
N VAL A 398 -6.53 0.74 -15.14
CA VAL A 398 -6.69 -0.39 -16.06
C VAL A 398 -8.13 -0.89 -16.07
N ALA A 399 -8.71 -1.18 -14.91
CA ALA A 399 -10.09 -1.63 -14.80
C ALA A 399 -11.06 -0.61 -15.40
N ARG A 400 -10.86 0.67 -15.08
CA ARG A 400 -11.66 1.77 -15.65
C ARG A 400 -11.59 1.79 -17.17
N ARG A 401 -10.39 1.69 -17.76
CA ARG A 401 -10.21 1.67 -19.21
C ARG A 401 -10.89 0.47 -19.86
N VAL A 402 -10.77 -0.72 -19.27
CA VAL A 402 -11.44 -1.94 -19.76
C VAL A 402 -12.96 -1.78 -19.71
N ILE A 403 -13.50 -1.30 -18.59
CA ILE A 403 -14.94 -1.08 -18.42
C ILE A 403 -15.47 -0.01 -19.39
N HIS A 404 -14.76 1.09 -19.57
CA HIS A 404 -15.11 2.11 -20.57
C HIS A 404 -15.13 1.54 -21.99
N GLU A 405 -14.22 0.64 -22.32
CA GLU A 405 -14.21 -0.06 -23.61
C GLU A 405 -15.38 -1.03 -23.77
N ILE A 406 -15.75 -1.79 -22.73
CA ILE A 406 -16.93 -2.65 -22.74
C ILE A 406 -18.19 -1.82 -23.04
N ILE A 407 -18.40 -0.74 -22.28
CA ILE A 407 -19.55 0.15 -22.45
C ILE A 407 -19.58 0.73 -23.87
N ARG A 408 -18.45 1.23 -24.38
CA ARG A 408 -18.34 1.79 -25.73
C ARG A 408 -18.76 0.78 -26.80
N ARG A 409 -18.31 -0.48 -26.70
CA ARG A 409 -18.66 -1.55 -27.66
C ARG A 409 -20.15 -1.87 -27.62
N LEU A 410 -20.71 -2.04 -26.42
CA LEU A 410 -22.15 -2.31 -26.29
C LEU A 410 -23.00 -1.18 -26.90
N MET A 411 -22.59 0.08 -26.72
CA MET A 411 -23.27 1.21 -27.34
C MET A 411 -23.10 1.26 -28.87
N ALA A 412 -21.93 0.86 -29.39
CA ALA A 412 -21.70 0.73 -30.83
C ALA A 412 -22.57 -0.38 -31.45
N ASP A 413 -22.89 -1.42 -30.67
CA ASP A 413 -23.85 -2.47 -31.02
C ASP A 413 -25.32 -2.06 -30.75
N GLU A 414 -25.58 -0.75 -30.61
CA GLU A 414 -26.90 -0.14 -30.36
C GLU A 414 -27.63 -0.66 -29.10
N ARG A 415 -26.89 -1.21 -28.13
CA ARG A 415 -27.46 -1.64 -26.84
C ARG A 415 -27.76 -0.43 -25.95
N SER A 416 -28.90 -0.45 -25.28
CA SER A 416 -29.20 0.50 -24.21
C SER A 416 -28.37 0.18 -22.98
N VAL A 417 -27.42 1.06 -22.63
CA VAL A 417 -26.51 0.87 -21.48
C VAL A 417 -26.85 1.88 -20.39
N VAL A 418 -26.99 1.38 -19.15
CA VAL A 418 -27.23 2.17 -17.95
C VAL A 418 -26.13 1.90 -16.93
N VAL A 419 -25.59 2.95 -16.33
CA VAL A 419 -24.55 2.87 -15.31
C VAL A 419 -25.09 3.38 -13.99
N ILE A 420 -25.02 2.58 -12.93
CA ILE A 420 -25.34 2.99 -11.57
C ILE A 420 -24.02 3.26 -10.84
N ASP A 421 -23.65 4.53 -10.66
CA ASP A 421 -22.39 4.92 -10.04
C ASP A 421 -22.60 6.09 -9.05
N PRO A 422 -23.15 5.81 -7.85
CA PRO A 422 -23.45 6.86 -6.87
C PRO A 422 -22.21 7.58 -6.36
N SER A 423 -21.07 6.88 -6.34
CA SER A 423 -19.80 7.36 -5.78
C SER A 423 -18.86 7.96 -6.84
N GLY A 424 -19.22 7.88 -8.13
CA GLY A 424 -18.42 8.41 -9.22
C GLY A 424 -17.11 7.65 -9.48
N VAL A 425 -17.01 6.38 -9.07
CA VAL A 425 -15.76 5.60 -9.16
C VAL A 425 -15.35 5.32 -10.60
N LEU A 426 -16.30 5.30 -11.53
CA LEU A 426 -16.06 5.08 -12.96
C LEU A 426 -15.47 6.32 -13.65
N GLN A 427 -15.64 7.51 -13.06
CA GLN A 427 -15.16 8.79 -13.61
C GLN A 427 -15.53 8.99 -15.09
N MET A 428 -16.80 8.77 -15.42
CA MET A 428 -17.31 8.88 -16.77
C MET A 428 -18.11 10.17 -16.93
N ASP A 429 -17.84 10.91 -18.00
CA ASP A 429 -18.42 12.23 -18.23
C ASP A 429 -19.82 12.11 -18.84
N ALA A 430 -20.84 12.55 -18.09
CA ALA A 430 -22.24 12.54 -18.52
C ALA A 430 -22.57 13.64 -19.54
N SER A 431 -21.64 14.57 -19.82
CA SER A 431 -21.91 15.77 -20.61
C SER A 431 -21.82 15.59 -22.13
N ARG A 432 -21.33 14.44 -22.62
CA ARG A 432 -21.38 14.08 -24.04
C ARG A 432 -22.70 13.38 -24.33
N GLY A 433 -23.57 14.00 -25.13
CA GLY A 433 -24.94 13.55 -25.43
C GLY A 433 -25.09 12.14 -26.03
N ASP A 434 -23.99 11.50 -26.45
CA ASP A 434 -23.93 10.12 -26.97
C ASP A 434 -23.37 9.12 -25.93
N GLY A 435 -23.37 9.45 -24.63
CA GLY A 435 -22.94 8.57 -23.54
C GLY A 435 -24.06 7.68 -22.98
N PRO A 436 -23.74 6.62 -22.20
CA PRO A 436 -24.76 5.83 -21.54
C PRO A 436 -25.44 6.66 -20.45
N TYR A 437 -26.62 6.21 -20.02
CA TYR A 437 -27.34 6.89 -18.94
C TYR A 437 -26.67 6.62 -17.58
N ILE A 438 -26.22 7.67 -16.89
CA ILE A 438 -25.61 7.55 -15.55
C ILE A 438 -26.65 7.86 -14.48
N ALA A 439 -27.01 6.84 -13.72
CA ALA A 439 -27.94 6.89 -12.60
C ALA A 439 -27.19 6.95 -11.25
N LYS A 440 -27.75 7.72 -10.31
CA LYS A 440 -27.30 7.76 -8.91
C LYS A 440 -27.95 6.70 -8.03
N SER A 441 -28.97 6.00 -8.52
CA SER A 441 -29.68 4.96 -7.79
C SER A 441 -30.35 3.95 -8.72
N GLU A 442 -30.65 2.77 -8.19
CA GLU A 442 -31.44 1.73 -8.88
C GLU A 442 -32.83 2.23 -9.27
N ALA A 443 -33.46 3.08 -8.46
CA ALA A 443 -34.77 3.67 -8.76
C ALA A 443 -34.69 4.59 -9.99
N GLN A 444 -33.63 5.40 -10.09
CA GLN A 444 -33.41 6.27 -11.25
C GLN A 444 -33.13 5.45 -12.51
N ALA A 445 -32.28 4.42 -12.41
CA ALA A 445 -32.02 3.50 -13.51
C ALA A 445 -33.31 2.81 -13.98
N ARG A 446 -34.13 2.31 -13.05
CA ARG A 446 -35.41 1.66 -13.35
C ARG A 446 -36.39 2.60 -14.05
N ASN A 447 -36.53 3.83 -13.56
CA ASN A 447 -37.42 4.82 -14.16
C ASN A 447 -36.96 5.18 -15.59
N TYR A 448 -35.66 5.20 -15.85
CA TYR A 448 -35.13 5.43 -17.20
C TYR A 448 -35.42 4.26 -18.15
N ILE A 449 -35.25 3.01 -17.69
CA ILE A 449 -35.43 1.83 -18.55
C ILE A 449 -36.91 1.50 -18.78
N GLY A 450 -37.73 1.59 -17.73
CA GLY A 450 -39.11 1.11 -17.70
C GLY A 450 -40.18 2.18 -17.54
N GLY A 451 -39.82 3.44 -17.29
CA GLY A 451 -40.78 4.50 -16.96
C GLY A 451 -41.17 4.56 -15.48
N SER A 452 -41.76 5.69 -15.08
CA SER A 452 -42.20 5.95 -13.70
C SER A 452 -43.29 4.98 -13.26
N GLY A 453 -43.11 4.33 -12.11
CA GLY A 453 -44.11 3.42 -11.52
C GLY A 453 -43.87 1.93 -11.80
N CYS A 454 -42.88 1.57 -12.61
CA CYS A 454 -42.48 0.18 -12.80
C CYS A 454 -41.72 -0.39 -11.60
N SER A 455 -41.85 -1.70 -11.39
CA SER A 455 -41.09 -2.50 -10.41
C SER A 455 -40.19 -3.52 -11.13
N ALA A 456 -39.25 -4.12 -10.43
CA ALA A 456 -38.32 -5.09 -11.00
C ALA A 456 -38.33 -6.37 -10.15
N ILE A 457 -38.47 -7.51 -10.81
CA ILE A 457 -38.33 -8.83 -10.18
C ILE A 457 -36.93 -9.33 -10.52
N MET A 458 -36.09 -9.48 -9.50
CA MET A 458 -34.74 -10.00 -9.63
C MET A 458 -34.79 -11.52 -9.83
N GLU A 459 -34.12 -12.01 -10.86
CA GLU A 459 -33.74 -13.41 -11.03
C GLU A 459 -32.23 -13.47 -10.76
N GLU A 460 -31.84 -13.91 -9.56
CA GLU A 460 -30.42 -14.11 -9.25
C GLU A 460 -29.93 -15.41 -9.87
N ASP A 461 -28.93 -15.32 -10.76
CA ASP A 461 -28.21 -16.50 -11.22
C ASP A 461 -27.20 -16.93 -10.14
N THR A 462 -27.28 -18.20 -9.74
CA THR A 462 -26.34 -18.85 -8.83
C THR A 462 -25.08 -19.25 -9.60
N TRP A 463 -24.15 -18.31 -9.79
CA TRP A 463 -22.79 -18.57 -10.31
C TRP A 463 -21.72 -18.36 -9.24
#